data_AF-A0A964U530-F1
#
_entry.id   AF-A0A964U530-F1
#
_cell.length_a   1.000
_cell.length_b   1.000
_cell.length_c   1.000
_cell.angle_alpha   90.00
_cell.angle_beta   90.00
_cell.angle_gamma   90.00
#
_symmetry.space_group_name_H-M   'P 1'
#
loop_
_entity.id
_entity.type
_entity.pdbx_description
1 polymer ?
#
loop_
_entity_poly.entity_id
_entity_poly.type
_entity_poly.pdbx_seq_one_letter_code
_entity_poly.pdbx_strand_id
1 'polypeptide(L)' 'KVDIPANTLGGLAVTGVFDVPKASGVGEAIAAGAKVYWDVAESVAKTDDESGANKYLGKTTLAAGDNDATVRVRLEQ' A
#
# COMPACT_ATOMS: atom_id res chain seq x y z
N LYS A 1 -7.12 12.43 -6.99
CA LYS A 1 -8.06 11.46 -6.37
C LYS A 1 -9.46 12.02 -6.52
N VAL A 2 -10.42 11.23 -6.99
CA VAL A 2 -11.84 11.59 -7.05
C VAL A 2 -12.55 10.70 -6.03
N ASP A 3 -13.22 11.30 -5.06
CA ASP A 3 -13.97 10.54 -4.07
C ASP A 3 -15.23 9.95 -4.72
N ILE A 4 -15.60 8.74 -4.30
CA ILE A 4 -16.82 8.07 -4.74
C ILE A 4 -17.78 8.09 -3.56
N PRO A 5 -18.85 8.92 -3.59
CA PRO A 5 -19.84 8.94 -2.52
C PRO A 5 -20.48 7.57 -2.33
N ALA A 6 -20.84 7.26 -1.07
CA ALA A 6 -21.50 6.00 -0.76
C ALA A 6 -22.77 5.82 -1.61
N ASN A 7 -22.99 4.60 -2.12
CA ASN A 7 -24.14 4.24 -2.95
C ASN A 7 -24.24 5.00 -4.29
N THR A 8 -23.11 5.47 -4.83
CA THR A 8 -23.06 6.09 -6.17
C THR A 8 -22.15 5.31 -7.11
N LEU A 9 -22.45 5.36 -8.42
CA LEU A 9 -21.57 4.77 -9.43
C LEU A 9 -20.30 5.62 -9.56
N GLY A 10 -19.15 4.97 -9.45
CA GLY A 10 -17.84 5.59 -9.66
C GLY A 10 -16.92 4.68 -10.47
N GLY A 11 -15.76 5.23 -10.85
CA GLY A 11 -14.71 4.47 -11.54
C GLY A 11 -13.69 3.91 -10.55
N LEU A 12 -13.39 2.62 -10.65
CA LEU A 12 -12.34 1.97 -9.87
C LEU A 12 -11.10 1.76 -10.75
N ALA A 13 -9.96 2.32 -10.35
CA ALA A 13 -8.69 2.00 -10.97
C ALA A 13 -8.13 0.70 -10.36
N VAL A 14 -7.89 -0.30 -11.20
CA VAL A 14 -7.35 -1.62 -10.80
C VAL A 14 -5.88 -1.80 -11.20
N THR A 15 -5.29 -0.79 -11.84
CA THR A 15 -3.92 -0.77 -12.34
C THR A 15 -3.38 0.65 -12.20
N GLY A 16 -2.06 0.77 -12.00
CA GLY A 16 -1.38 2.05 -11.85
C GLY A 16 -0.42 2.06 -10.66
N VAL A 17 0.04 3.26 -10.33
CA VAL A 17 0.94 3.52 -9.20
C VAL A 17 0.22 4.46 -8.23
N PHE A 18 0.12 4.06 -6.97
CA PHE A 18 -0.67 4.76 -5.96
C PHE A 18 0.11 4.91 -4.66
N ASP A 19 -0.16 5.99 -3.94
CA ASP A 19 0.31 6.16 -2.57
C ASP A 19 -0.62 5.38 -1.63
N VAL A 20 -0.05 4.45 -0.89
CA VAL A 20 -0.76 3.59 0.06
C VAL A 20 -0.26 3.93 1.47
N PRO A 21 -1.15 4.05 2.48
CA PRO A 21 -0.72 4.26 3.86
C PRO A 21 0.27 3.18 4.30
N LYS A 22 1.29 3.56 5.07
CA LYS A 22 2.18 2.63 5.75
C LYS A 22 2.38 3.06 7.20
N ALA A 23 2.78 2.14 8.07
CA ALA A 23 3.21 2.51 9.42
C ALA A 23 4.43 3.43 9.36
N SER A 24 4.56 4.34 10.33
CA SER A 24 5.72 5.23 10.47
C SER A 24 6.38 4.98 11.82
N GLY A 25 7.70 5.03 11.88
CA GLY A 25 8.48 4.74 13.07
C GLY A 25 9.81 4.08 12.72
N VAL A 26 10.67 3.93 13.72
CA VAL A 26 11.97 3.27 13.55
C VAL A 26 11.77 1.84 13.05
N GLY A 27 12.39 1.49 11.94
CA GLY A 27 12.30 0.16 11.34
C GLY A 27 11.12 -0.03 10.39
N GLU A 28 10.37 1.03 10.11
CA GLU A 28 9.24 0.99 9.18
C GLU A 28 9.66 1.30 7.74
N ALA A 29 10.90 1.69 7.46
CA ALA A 29 11.35 1.98 6.11
C ALA A 29 11.08 0.81 5.14
N ILE A 30 10.52 1.14 3.97
CA ILE A 30 10.26 0.18 2.89
C ILE A 30 11.15 0.54 1.70
N ALA A 31 12.03 -0.38 1.34
CA ALA A 31 12.93 -0.20 0.20
C ALA A 31 12.17 -0.18 -1.14
N ALA A 32 12.78 0.45 -2.16
CA ALA A 32 12.27 0.38 -3.54
C ALA A 32 12.31 -1.06 -4.07
N GLY A 33 11.28 -1.47 -4.82
CA GLY A 33 11.14 -2.82 -5.37
C GLY A 33 10.66 -3.88 -4.37
N ALA A 34 10.47 -3.53 -3.10
CA ALA A 34 9.94 -4.44 -2.10
C ALA A 34 8.51 -4.88 -2.46
N LYS A 35 8.21 -6.16 -2.22
CA LYS A 35 6.81 -6.63 -2.24
C LYS A 35 6.11 -6.08 -1.01
N VAL A 36 4.88 -5.63 -1.19
CA VAL A 36 4.03 -5.15 -0.10
C VAL A 36 2.67 -5.79 -0.13
N TYR A 37 2.08 -5.91 1.05
CA TYR A 37 0.83 -6.57 1.32
C TYR A 37 -0.07 -5.64 2.15
N TRP A 38 -1.37 -5.75 1.93
CA TRP A 38 -2.37 -5.02 2.70
C TRP A 38 -2.65 -5.73 4.01
N ASP A 39 -2.39 -5.03 5.11
CA ASP A 39 -2.82 -5.40 6.45
C ASP A 39 -4.20 -4.79 6.73
N VAL A 40 -5.20 -5.64 6.91
CA VAL A 40 -6.58 -5.22 7.20
C VAL A 40 -6.78 -4.74 8.63
N ALA A 41 -6.00 -5.24 9.59
CA ALA A 41 -6.13 -4.90 11.00
C ALA A 41 -5.60 -3.49 11.27
N GLU A 42 -4.48 -3.13 10.65
CA GLU A 42 -3.85 -1.81 10.81
C GLU A 42 -4.17 -0.83 9.67
N SER A 43 -4.76 -1.31 8.58
CA SER A 43 -5.08 -0.50 7.39
C SER A 43 -3.86 0.16 6.75
N VAL A 44 -2.77 -0.61 6.62
CA VAL A 44 -1.48 -0.16 6.09
C VAL A 44 -0.84 -1.20 5.18
N ALA A 45 0.08 -0.75 4.33
CA ALA A 45 0.96 -1.61 3.57
C ALA A 45 2.16 -2.06 4.42
N LYS A 46 2.41 -3.38 4.46
CA LYS A 46 3.54 -4.03 5.14
C LYS A 46 4.38 -4.85 4.17
N THR A 47 5.63 -5.14 4.54
CA THR A 47 6.54 -5.99 3.74
C THR A 47 6.40 -7.48 4.05
N ASP A 48 5.81 -7.83 5.18
CA ASP A 48 5.44 -9.20 5.52
C ASP A 48 4.05 -9.56 4.95
N ASP A 49 3.86 -10.84 4.65
CA ASP A 49 2.56 -11.38 4.24
C ASP A 49 1.73 -11.89 5.44
N GLU A 50 2.26 -11.76 6.67
CA GLU A 50 1.73 -12.32 7.91
C GLU A 50 1.22 -13.76 7.73
N SER A 51 2.10 -14.64 7.22
CA SER A 51 1.79 -16.05 6.92
C SER A 51 0.57 -16.22 5.98
N GLY A 52 0.36 -15.27 5.06
CA GLY A 52 -0.73 -15.24 4.09
C GLY A 52 -2.00 -14.51 4.56
N ALA A 53 -2.01 -13.95 5.78
CA ALA A 53 -3.11 -13.11 6.23
C ALA A 53 -3.18 -11.81 5.42
N ASN A 54 -2.04 -11.15 5.20
CA ASN A 54 -1.94 -9.92 4.43
C ASN A 54 -2.00 -10.21 2.92
N LYS A 55 -2.74 -9.38 2.17
CA LYS A 55 -3.01 -9.63 0.74
C LYS A 55 -2.04 -8.88 -0.15
N TYR A 56 -1.48 -9.57 -1.15
CA TYR A 56 -0.50 -8.97 -2.04
C TYR A 56 -1.08 -7.75 -2.77
N LEU A 57 -0.37 -6.63 -2.71
CA LEU A 57 -0.73 -5.39 -3.41
C LEU A 57 0.09 -5.20 -4.68
N GLY A 58 1.39 -5.51 -4.62
CA GLY A 58 2.32 -5.22 -5.70
C GLY A 58 3.73 -4.90 -5.20
N LYS A 59 4.44 -4.03 -5.93
CA LYS A 59 5.82 -3.63 -5.62
C LYS A 59 5.97 -2.13 -5.44
N THR A 60 6.84 -1.73 -4.53
CA THR A 60 7.16 -0.33 -4.31
C THR A 60 7.98 0.25 -5.46
N THR A 61 7.68 1.46 -5.90
CA THR A 61 8.41 2.12 -7.00
C THR A 61 9.50 3.05 -6.51
N LEU A 62 9.41 3.52 -5.26
CA LEU A 62 10.39 4.36 -4.58
C LEU A 62 10.58 3.86 -3.15
N ALA A 63 11.73 4.16 -2.55
CA ALA A 63 11.94 3.92 -1.13
C ALA A 63 11.09 4.90 -0.30
N ALA A 64 10.49 4.41 0.77
CA ALA A 64 9.82 5.18 1.80
C ALA A 64 10.63 5.04 3.10
N GLY A 65 11.03 6.15 3.70
CA GLY A 65 11.74 6.16 4.97
C GLY A 65 10.83 5.90 6.17
N ASP A 66 11.44 5.74 7.34
CA ASP A 66 10.77 5.48 8.62
C ASP A 66 9.66 6.51 8.95
N ASN A 67 9.84 7.77 8.55
CA ASN A 67 8.89 8.85 8.86
C ASN A 67 7.85 9.10 7.76
N ASP A 68 7.92 8.39 6.64
CA ASP A 68 6.94 8.53 5.57
C ASP A 68 5.65 7.82 5.96
N ALA A 69 4.53 8.56 5.90
CA ALA A 69 3.20 8.01 6.20
C ALA A 69 2.62 7.19 5.03
N THR A 70 3.29 7.18 3.88
CA THR A 70 2.83 6.49 2.67
C THR A 70 3.99 5.86 1.92
N VAL A 71 3.69 4.76 1.23
CA VAL A 71 4.59 4.11 0.27
C VAL A 71 3.96 4.08 -1.11
N ARG A 72 4.77 4.33 -2.14
CA ARG A 72 4.28 4.36 -3.52
C ARG A 72 4.36 2.96 -4.15
N VAL A 73 3.22 2.40 -4.51
CA VAL A 73 3.05 1.00 -4.94
C VAL A 73 2.52 0.93 -6.36
N ARG A 74 3.19 0.17 -7.23
CA ARG A 74 2.61 -0.31 -8.49
C ARG A 74 1.73 -1.51 -8.18
N LEU A 75 0.42 -1.39 -8.42
CA LEU A 75 -0.52 -2.49 -8.19
C LEU A 75 -0.30 -3.62 -9.19
N GLU A 76 -0.30 -4.85 -8.70
CA GLU A 76 -0.17 -6.09 -9.47
C GLU A 76 -1.30 -7.05 -9.05
N GLN A 77 -2.04 -7.59 -10.02
CA GLN A 77 -3.06 -8.62 -9.82
C GLN A 77 -2.49 -10.02 -10.02
#